data_AF-A0A2X0P4M8-F1
#
_entry.id   AF-A0A2X0P4M8-F1
#
_cell.length_a   1.000
_cell.length_b   1.000
_cell.length_c   1.000
_cell.angle_alpha   90.00
_cell.angle_beta   90.00
_cell.angle_gamma   90.00
#
_symmetry.space_group_name_H-M   'P 1'
#
loop_
_entity.id
_entity.type
_entity.pdbx_description
1 polymer ?
#
loop_
_entity_poly.entity_id
_entity_poly.type
_entity_poly.pdbx_seq_one_letter_code
_entity_poly.pdbx_strand_id
1 'polypeptide(L)'
;MASTSTPTPTPSTSTSASTPSTSIDDLVFDEAEIDRILNSEATLVSREAEVARVLKAFRMNPYEVLQLDFMPSANLTESDIRNMLCAEKTYRKKSLLIHPDKLKHEKAIEAFDLLKKAQTELVDPKRREALDNIILDARMLVLRAEGMAPITPDTSPRVTSLTNPDFRERIRLKTKELLIDQELRRRRVNKMTMIAEGAQAKKDEEALEKRKRKMEDDKRWEGTCMRQGRCIRIEMIECLCWLL
;
A
#
# COMPACT_ATOMS: atom_id res chain seq x y z
N MET A 1 -0.86 105.64 52.17
CA MET A 1 -0.23 104.96 51.03
C MET A 1 -1.14 103.82 50.61
N ALA A 2 -1.47 103.75 49.31
CA ALA A 2 -1.90 102.59 48.51
C ALA A 2 -2.94 101.60 49.12
N SER A 3 -4.17 101.48 48.59
CA SER A 3 -4.53 100.77 47.34
C SER A 3 -4.40 99.24 47.50
N THR A 4 -5.33 98.34 47.14
CA THR A 4 -6.67 98.38 46.55
C THR A 4 -7.24 96.96 46.73
N SER A 5 -8.57 96.85 46.78
CA SER A 5 -9.38 95.62 46.69
C SER A 5 -9.15 94.80 45.42
N THR A 6 -9.24 93.47 45.53
CA THR A 6 -9.28 92.52 44.39
C THR A 6 -10.65 91.85 44.29
N PRO A 7 -11.31 91.88 43.12
CA PRO A 7 -12.37 90.93 42.74
C PRO A 7 -11.94 90.00 41.59
N THR A 8 -12.65 88.87 41.50
CA THR A 8 -12.63 87.78 40.48
C THR A 8 -12.88 88.29 39.04
N PRO A 9 -12.51 87.58 37.94
CA PRO A 9 -13.41 86.57 37.34
C PRO A 9 -12.75 85.41 36.53
N THR A 10 -13.64 84.63 35.92
CA THR A 10 -13.68 83.30 35.25
C THR A 10 -12.95 83.13 33.88
N PRO A 11 -12.97 81.91 33.26
CA PRO A 11 -11.91 81.39 32.39
C PRO A 11 -12.14 81.60 30.88
N SER A 12 -11.08 81.38 30.09
CA SER A 12 -11.12 81.36 28.62
C SER A 12 -10.42 80.13 28.03
N THR A 13 -11.07 79.61 27.00
CA THR A 13 -10.76 78.49 26.11
C THR A 13 -9.54 78.74 25.22
N SER A 14 -8.73 77.73 24.93
CA SER A 14 -8.05 77.62 23.63
C SER A 14 -7.65 76.18 23.28
N THR A 15 -8.21 75.73 22.16
CA THR A 15 -7.94 74.54 21.35
C THR A 15 -6.47 74.46 20.89
N SER A 16 -5.92 73.25 20.80
CA SER A 16 -4.72 72.95 20.00
C SER A 16 -4.90 71.60 19.29
N ALA A 17 -4.71 71.63 17.98
CA ALA A 17 -4.90 70.54 17.05
C ALA A 17 -3.84 69.44 17.21
N SER A 18 -4.25 68.17 17.13
CA SER A 18 -3.37 67.00 17.07
C SER A 18 -3.50 66.30 15.71
N THR A 19 -2.37 66.23 15.00
CA THR A 19 -2.09 65.30 13.91
C THR A 19 -2.35 63.84 14.34
N PRO A 20 -2.92 62.96 13.48
CA PRO A 20 -3.05 61.55 13.82
C PRO A 20 -1.68 60.88 13.70
N SER A 21 -0.96 60.80 14.81
CA SER A 21 0.11 59.83 14.96
C SER A 21 -0.53 58.46 15.06
N THR A 22 -0.56 57.71 13.96
CA THR A 22 -0.86 56.28 13.98
C THR A 22 0.18 55.63 14.90
N SER A 23 -0.25 55.33 16.13
CA SER A 23 0.57 54.68 17.15
C SER A 23 0.97 53.29 16.66
N ILE A 24 2.26 53.00 16.80
CA ILE A 24 2.92 51.73 16.44
C ILE A 24 2.36 50.54 17.26
N ASP A 25 1.56 50.81 18.29
CA ASP A 25 0.93 49.82 19.17
C ASP A 25 -0.20 48.99 18.52
N ASP A 26 -0.64 49.34 17.30
CA ASP A 26 -1.69 48.59 16.56
C ASP A 26 -1.16 47.33 15.83
N LEU A 27 0.13 46.98 15.99
CA LEU A 27 0.78 45.83 15.33
C LEU A 27 1.19 44.70 16.29
N VAL A 28 0.79 44.76 17.56
CA VAL A 28 1.01 43.66 18.50
C VAL A 28 -0.07 42.62 18.26
N PHE A 29 0.22 41.59 17.46
CA PHE A 29 -0.61 40.38 17.46
C PHE A 29 -0.76 39.93 18.91
N ASP A 30 -2.00 39.83 19.39
CA ASP A 30 -2.29 39.27 20.71
C ASP A 30 -1.48 37.98 20.87
N GLU A 31 -0.76 37.81 21.98
CA GLU A 31 0.09 36.64 22.23
C GLU A 31 -0.70 35.32 22.04
N ALA A 32 -1.99 35.33 22.38
CA ALA A 32 -2.93 34.24 22.15
C ALA A 32 -3.21 33.94 20.65
N GLU A 33 -3.13 34.94 19.77
CA GLU A 33 -3.31 34.76 18.33
C GLU A 33 -2.04 34.18 17.69
N ILE A 34 -0.87 34.61 18.15
CA ILE A 34 0.43 34.02 17.75
C ILE A 34 0.46 32.52 18.12
N ASP A 35 0.03 32.17 19.33
CA ASP A 35 -0.04 30.77 19.79
C ASP A 35 -1.03 29.93 18.97
N ARG A 36 -2.17 30.50 18.56
CA ARG A 36 -3.14 29.80 17.70
C ARG A 36 -2.57 29.51 16.32
N ILE A 37 -1.94 30.51 15.70
CA ILE A 37 -1.33 30.38 14.38
C ILE A 37 -0.22 29.33 14.44
N LEU A 38 0.68 29.43 15.42
CA LEU A 38 1.78 28.48 15.59
C LEU A 38 1.28 27.05 15.82
N ASN A 39 0.27 26.86 16.67
CA ASN A 39 -0.33 25.55 16.89
C ASN A 39 -1.01 25.01 15.63
N SER A 40 -1.67 25.86 14.84
CA SER A 40 -2.30 25.47 13.59
C SER A 40 -1.25 24.98 12.58
N GLU A 41 -0.15 25.71 12.41
CA GLU A 41 0.96 25.34 11.52
C GLU A 41 1.66 24.08 12.01
N ALA A 42 1.93 23.96 13.31
CA ALA A 42 2.50 22.76 13.89
C ALA A 42 1.64 21.52 13.61
N THR A 43 0.30 21.65 13.67
CA THR A 43 -0.60 20.55 13.31
C THR A 43 -0.58 20.23 11.81
N LEU A 44 -0.42 21.22 10.94
CA LEU A 44 -0.29 21.01 9.50
C LEU A 44 1.00 20.28 9.15
N VAL A 45 2.13 20.70 9.71
CA VAL A 45 3.43 20.03 9.51
C VAL A 45 3.38 18.58 9.99
N SER A 46 2.77 18.32 11.15
CA SER A 46 2.59 16.97 11.69
C SER A 46 1.74 16.09 10.76
N ARG A 47 0.67 16.65 10.19
CA ARG A 47 -0.19 15.98 9.21
C ARG A 47 0.52 15.69 7.90
N GLU A 48 1.27 16.64 7.34
CA GLU A 48 2.03 16.44 6.10
C GLU A 48 3.14 15.41 6.29
N ALA A 49 3.81 15.43 7.44
CA ALA A 49 4.79 14.41 7.81
C ALA A 49 4.15 13.01 7.88
N GLU A 50 2.92 12.90 8.40
CA GLU A 50 2.15 11.65 8.40
C GLU A 50 1.90 11.15 6.98
N VAL A 51 1.47 12.03 6.07
CA VAL A 51 1.22 11.69 4.65
C VAL A 51 2.50 11.20 3.98
N ALA A 52 3.60 11.96 4.12
CA ALA A 52 4.89 11.58 3.57
C ALA A 52 5.36 10.22 4.10
N ARG A 53 5.12 9.95 5.40
CA ARG A 53 5.45 8.66 6.01
C ARG A 53 4.61 7.51 5.45
N VAL A 54 3.29 7.68 5.32
CA VAL A 54 2.40 6.65 4.74
C VAL A 54 2.78 6.33 3.30
N LEU A 55 3.14 7.35 2.51
CA LEU A 55 3.62 7.14 1.13
C LEU A 55 4.99 6.45 1.08
N LYS A 56 5.86 6.72 2.05
CA LYS A 56 7.16 6.04 2.19
C LYS A 56 7.03 4.61 2.69
N ALA A 57 5.97 4.31 3.45
CA ALA A 57 5.72 2.97 3.99
C ALA A 57 5.53 1.94 2.88
N PHE A 58 5.92 0.70 3.15
CA PHE A 58 5.86 -0.35 2.16
C PHE A 58 4.40 -0.76 1.85
N ARG A 59 3.96 -0.53 0.61
CA ARG A 59 2.57 -0.74 0.14
C ARG A 59 2.00 -2.15 0.34
N MET A 60 2.86 -3.18 0.45
CA MET A 60 2.43 -4.57 0.63
C MET A 60 2.43 -5.01 2.11
N ASN A 61 2.87 -4.15 3.03
CA ASN A 61 2.87 -4.44 4.47
C ASN A 61 1.86 -3.55 5.21
N PRO A 62 0.64 -4.05 5.48
CA PRO A 62 -0.41 -3.31 6.18
C PRO A 62 -0.02 -2.86 7.60
N TYR A 63 0.79 -3.65 8.31
CA TYR A 63 1.23 -3.34 9.67
C TYR A 63 2.13 -2.09 9.71
N GLU A 64 3.00 -1.92 8.71
CA GLU A 64 3.89 -0.75 8.62
C GLU A 64 3.12 0.52 8.27
N VAL A 65 2.14 0.42 7.35
CA VAL A 65 1.26 1.54 6.96
C VAL A 65 0.45 2.04 8.16
N LEU A 66 -0.12 1.12 8.95
CA LEU A 66 -0.90 1.45 10.14
C LEU A 66 -0.04 1.68 11.39
N GLN A 67 1.28 1.48 11.33
CA GLN A 67 2.22 1.51 12.46
C GLN A 67 1.77 0.63 13.63
N LEU A 68 1.25 -0.55 13.32
CA LEU A 68 0.94 -1.55 14.32
C LEU A 68 2.20 -2.34 14.66
N ASP A 69 2.25 -2.88 15.88
CA ASP A 69 3.32 -3.82 16.21
C ASP A 69 3.11 -5.11 15.43
N PHE A 70 4.17 -5.53 14.73
CA PHE A 70 4.22 -6.71 13.89
C PHE A 70 4.89 -7.87 14.62
N MET A 71 5.37 -7.65 15.85
CA MET A 71 6.01 -8.70 16.62
C MET A 71 5.00 -9.76 17.04
N PRO A 72 5.26 -11.05 16.71
CA PRO A 72 4.44 -12.16 17.16
C PRO A 72 4.73 -12.42 18.65
N SER A 73 4.26 -11.54 19.52
CA SER A 73 4.32 -11.77 20.97
C SER A 73 3.27 -12.82 21.35
N ALA A 74 3.74 -14.06 21.54
CA ALA A 74 3.26 -15.22 22.33
C ALA A 74 1.76 -15.52 22.59
N ASN A 75 0.83 -14.57 22.53
CA ASN A 75 -0.60 -14.78 22.85
C ASN A 75 -1.46 -14.59 21.59
N LEU A 76 -1.44 -15.59 20.71
CA LEU A 76 -1.99 -15.56 19.35
C LEU A 76 -3.53 -15.43 19.27
N THR A 77 -4.29 -15.72 20.32
CA THR A 77 -5.77 -15.80 20.23
C THR A 77 -6.52 -14.51 20.57
N GLU A 78 -6.09 -13.77 21.59
CA GLU A 78 -6.65 -12.44 21.88
C GLU A 78 -6.00 -11.33 21.04
N SER A 79 -4.76 -11.55 20.59
CA SER A 79 -4.02 -10.58 19.78
C SER A 79 -4.67 -10.37 18.42
N ASP A 80 -5.31 -11.36 17.82
CA ASP A 80 -5.99 -11.20 16.53
C ASP A 80 -7.20 -10.27 16.60
N ILE A 81 -8.05 -10.43 17.60
CA ILE A 81 -9.18 -9.52 17.84
C ILE A 81 -8.65 -8.14 18.24
N ARG A 82 -7.62 -8.10 19.10
CA ARG A 82 -6.96 -6.85 19.51
C ARG A 82 -6.32 -6.14 18.33
N ASN A 83 -5.71 -6.84 17.38
CA ASN A 83 -5.08 -6.29 16.18
C ASN A 83 -6.14 -5.82 15.18
N MET A 84 -7.25 -6.54 15.02
CA MET A 84 -8.40 -6.08 14.22
C MET A 84 -9.00 -4.80 14.79
N LEU A 85 -9.30 -4.81 16.09
CA LEU A 85 -9.86 -3.68 16.82
C LEU A 85 -8.88 -2.50 16.89
N CYS A 86 -7.58 -2.78 17.02
CA CYS A 86 -6.53 -1.77 17.03
C CYS A 86 -6.28 -1.21 15.62
N ALA A 87 -6.36 -2.03 14.57
CA ALA A 87 -6.28 -1.59 13.18
C ALA A 87 -7.44 -0.66 12.84
N GLU A 88 -8.67 -0.98 13.24
CA GLU A 88 -9.83 -0.12 13.01
C GLU A 88 -9.75 1.19 13.80
N LYS A 89 -9.37 1.13 15.08
CA LYS A 89 -9.16 2.34 15.92
C LYS A 89 -8.06 3.23 15.35
N THR A 90 -6.95 2.63 14.95
CA THR A 90 -5.79 3.35 14.39
C THR A 90 -6.13 3.92 13.03
N TYR A 91 -6.83 3.15 12.18
CA TYR A 91 -7.37 3.63 10.92
C TYR A 91 -8.28 4.83 11.13
N ARG A 92 -9.27 4.75 12.03
CA ARG A 92 -10.19 5.88 12.32
C ARG A 92 -9.44 7.13 12.78
N LYS A 93 -8.40 6.97 13.61
CA LYS A 93 -7.58 8.09 14.08
C LYS A 93 -6.74 8.72 12.96
N LYS A 94 -6.09 7.88 12.14
CA LYS A 94 -5.19 8.33 11.06
C LYS A 94 -5.95 8.83 9.84
N SER A 95 -7.07 8.21 9.49
CA SER A 95 -7.91 8.63 8.37
C SER A 95 -8.49 10.02 8.61
N LEU A 96 -8.85 10.35 9.86
CA LEU A 96 -9.26 11.70 10.23
C LEU A 96 -8.12 12.72 10.13
N LEU A 97 -6.88 12.28 10.42
CA LEU A 97 -5.68 13.13 10.35
C LEU A 97 -5.28 13.43 8.90
N ILE A 98 -5.41 12.45 7.99
CA ILE A 98 -4.97 12.52 6.59
C ILE A 98 -6.15 12.83 5.63
N HIS A 99 -7.34 13.14 6.15
CA HIS A 99 -8.50 13.35 5.30
C HIS A 99 -8.27 14.52 4.31
N PRO A 100 -8.57 14.36 3.01
CA PRO A 100 -8.28 15.36 1.98
C PRO A 100 -9.03 16.69 2.16
N ASP A 101 -10.09 16.71 2.97
CA ASP A 101 -10.80 17.95 3.36
C ASP A 101 -9.97 18.82 4.33
N LYS A 102 -9.19 18.19 5.22
CA LYS A 102 -8.41 18.90 6.25
C LYS A 102 -7.00 19.27 5.78
N LEU A 103 -6.50 18.63 4.71
CA LEU A 103 -5.21 18.92 4.08
C LEU A 103 -5.39 19.06 2.58
N LYS A 104 -5.04 20.24 2.05
CA LYS A 104 -4.97 20.49 0.60
C LYS A 104 -3.66 19.98 0.00
N HIS A 105 -3.30 18.73 0.28
CA HIS A 105 -2.09 18.10 -0.26
C HIS A 105 -2.45 17.18 -1.43
N GLU A 106 -1.73 17.28 -2.55
CA GLU A 106 -2.01 16.53 -3.79
C GLU A 106 -2.06 15.01 -3.56
N LYS A 107 -1.18 14.50 -2.69
CA LYS A 107 -1.05 13.06 -2.41
C LYS A 107 -1.87 12.58 -1.20
N ALA A 108 -2.69 13.44 -0.59
CA ALA A 108 -3.51 13.05 0.56
C ALA A 108 -4.50 11.93 0.18
N ILE A 109 -5.06 11.99 -1.03
CA ILE A 109 -5.98 10.98 -1.55
C ILE A 109 -5.29 9.61 -1.65
N GLU A 110 -4.09 9.56 -2.24
CA GLU A 110 -3.33 8.31 -2.36
C GLU A 110 -2.99 7.72 -0.98
N ALA A 111 -2.55 8.56 -0.04
CA ALA A 111 -2.26 8.12 1.32
C ALA A 111 -3.50 7.59 2.05
N PHE A 112 -4.66 8.22 1.85
CA PHE A 112 -5.93 7.77 2.42
C PHE A 112 -6.35 6.40 1.84
N ASP A 113 -6.23 6.22 0.53
CA ASP A 113 -6.54 4.95 -0.12
C ASP A 113 -5.63 3.81 0.35
N LEU A 114 -4.34 4.10 0.57
CA LEU A 114 -3.38 3.14 1.16
C LEU A 114 -3.79 2.72 2.57
N LEU A 115 -4.22 3.66 3.42
CA LEU A 115 -4.71 3.35 4.77
C LEU A 115 -5.96 2.47 4.72
N LYS A 116 -6.91 2.77 3.83
CA LYS A 116 -8.15 1.99 3.67
C LYS A 116 -7.86 0.58 3.16
N LYS A 117 -6.94 0.45 2.20
CA LYS A 117 -6.49 -0.84 1.69
C LYS A 117 -5.83 -1.66 2.81
N ALA A 118 -4.91 -1.08 3.57
CA ALA A 118 -4.26 -1.77 4.68
C ALA A 118 -5.26 -2.26 5.73
N GLN A 119 -6.27 -1.46 6.06
CA GLN A 119 -7.35 -1.86 6.98
C GLN A 119 -8.15 -3.03 6.41
N THR A 120 -8.56 -2.98 5.15
CA THR A 120 -9.30 -4.08 4.49
C THR A 120 -8.51 -5.39 4.52
N GLU A 121 -7.21 -5.33 4.23
CA GLU A 121 -6.33 -6.51 4.22
C GLU A 121 -6.17 -7.15 5.61
N LEU A 122 -6.17 -6.34 6.67
CA LEU A 122 -6.12 -6.86 8.03
C LEU A 122 -7.46 -7.39 8.51
N VAL A 123 -8.60 -6.87 8.04
CA VAL A 123 -9.93 -7.38 8.42
C VAL A 123 -10.13 -8.81 7.90
N ASP A 124 -9.58 -9.14 6.73
CA ASP A 124 -9.65 -10.48 6.16
C ASP A 124 -8.73 -11.49 6.88
N PRO A 125 -9.27 -12.52 7.57
CA PRO A 125 -8.47 -13.44 8.36
C PRO A 125 -7.48 -14.25 7.51
N LYS A 126 -7.89 -14.65 6.30
CA LYS A 126 -7.02 -15.42 5.37
C LYS A 126 -5.80 -14.62 4.92
N ARG A 127 -5.98 -13.32 4.66
CA ARG A 127 -4.91 -12.44 4.22
C ARG A 127 -3.98 -12.10 5.38
N ARG A 128 -4.55 -11.92 6.57
CA ARG A 128 -3.79 -11.74 7.81
C ARG A 128 -2.91 -12.95 8.11
N GLU A 129 -3.47 -14.16 8.12
CA GLU A 129 -2.71 -15.39 8.37
C GLU A 129 -1.55 -15.56 7.37
N ALA A 130 -1.79 -15.26 6.08
CA ALA A 130 -0.72 -15.29 5.08
C ALA A 130 0.41 -14.30 5.38
N LEU A 131 0.09 -13.07 5.83
CA LEU A 131 1.08 -12.07 6.22
C LEU A 131 1.84 -12.49 7.49
N ASP A 132 1.12 -13.02 8.48
CA ASP A 132 1.69 -13.45 9.75
C ASP A 132 2.66 -14.63 9.54
N ASN A 133 2.31 -15.57 8.66
CA ASN A 133 3.21 -16.65 8.26
C ASN A 133 4.51 -16.11 7.64
N ILE A 134 4.44 -15.08 6.80
CA ILE A 134 5.64 -14.46 6.22
C ILE A 134 6.49 -13.77 7.29
N ILE A 135 5.85 -13.13 8.29
CA ILE A 135 6.55 -12.50 9.41
C ILE A 135 7.24 -13.56 10.29
N LEU A 136 6.57 -14.69 10.53
CA LEU A 136 7.14 -15.83 11.25
C LEU A 136 8.33 -16.42 10.48
N ASP A 137 8.21 -16.59 9.17
CA ASP A 137 9.30 -17.04 8.31
C ASP A 137 10.48 -16.07 8.34
N ALA A 138 10.22 -14.76 8.25
CA ALA A 138 11.25 -13.73 8.36
C ALA A 138 11.99 -13.81 9.70
N ARG A 139 11.25 -13.96 10.81
CA ARG A 139 11.82 -14.14 12.15
C ARG A 139 12.72 -15.37 12.22
N MET A 140 12.25 -16.51 11.70
CA MET A 140 13.05 -17.74 11.67
C MET A 140 14.33 -17.59 10.86
N LEU A 141 14.28 -16.90 9.72
CA LEU A 141 15.44 -16.64 8.88
C LEU A 141 16.44 -15.69 9.54
N VAL A 142 15.96 -14.65 10.24
CA VAL A 142 16.84 -13.76 11.02
C VAL A 142 17.53 -14.54 12.13
N LEU A 143 16.79 -15.33 12.92
CA LEU A 143 17.38 -16.15 13.99
C LEU A 143 18.42 -17.14 13.44
N ARG A 144 18.14 -17.76 12.29
CA ARG A 144 19.08 -18.65 11.60
C ARG A 144 20.34 -17.92 11.14
N ALA A 145 20.20 -16.70 10.60
CA ALA A 145 21.33 -15.89 10.17
C ALA A 145 22.26 -15.51 11.34
N GLU A 146 21.69 -15.31 12.53
CA GLU A 146 22.42 -15.03 13.77
C GLU A 146 22.91 -16.32 14.49
N GLY A 147 22.75 -17.50 13.87
CA GLY A 147 23.20 -18.78 14.42
C GLY A 147 22.41 -19.26 15.65
N MET A 148 21.17 -18.80 15.81
CA MET A 148 20.27 -19.18 16.90
C MET A 148 19.24 -20.22 16.45
N ALA A 149 18.67 -20.94 17.41
CA ALA A 149 17.58 -21.86 17.12
C ALA A 149 16.30 -21.09 16.76
N PRO A 150 15.46 -21.60 15.84
CA PRO A 150 14.21 -20.93 15.43
C PRO A 150 13.21 -20.68 16.58
N ILE A 151 13.32 -21.46 17.66
CA ILE A 151 12.44 -21.41 18.84
C ILE A 151 12.93 -20.45 19.94
N THR A 152 14.09 -19.82 19.78
CA THR A 152 14.64 -18.92 20.81
C THR A 152 13.66 -17.78 21.10
N PRO A 153 13.29 -17.52 22.37
CA PRO A 153 12.36 -16.46 22.73
C PRO A 153 13.01 -15.07 22.58
N ASP A 154 12.17 -14.08 22.33
CA ASP A 154 12.61 -12.69 22.09
C ASP A 154 13.25 -12.06 23.35
N THR A 155 12.92 -12.55 24.55
CA THR A 155 13.51 -12.13 25.84
C THR A 155 14.93 -12.65 26.08
N SER A 156 15.45 -13.53 25.22
CA SER A 156 16.78 -14.09 25.44
C SER A 156 17.86 -13.01 25.36
N PRO A 157 18.89 -13.05 26.23
CA PRO A 157 19.91 -12.00 26.28
C PRO A 157 20.69 -11.88 24.97
N ARG A 158 20.77 -12.98 24.19
CA ARG A 158 21.38 -13.02 22.87
C ARG A 158 20.59 -12.30 21.80
N VAL A 159 19.27 -12.17 21.93
CA VAL A 159 18.43 -11.39 20.99
C VAL A 159 18.49 -9.92 21.36
N THR A 160 18.38 -9.59 22.66
CA THR A 160 18.45 -8.22 23.16
C THR A 160 19.82 -7.56 22.96
N SER A 161 20.89 -8.35 22.87
CA SER A 161 22.24 -7.83 22.61
C SER A 161 22.47 -7.32 21.18
N LEU A 162 21.54 -7.57 20.24
CA LEU A 162 21.66 -7.05 18.87
C LEU A 162 21.16 -5.60 18.84
N THR A 163 22.06 -4.65 19.05
CA THR A 163 21.70 -3.22 19.07
C THR A 163 21.83 -2.56 17.69
N ASN A 164 22.67 -3.07 16.78
CA ASN A 164 22.97 -2.43 15.50
C ASN A 164 22.95 -3.42 14.33
N PRO A 165 21.91 -3.42 13.46
CA PRO A 165 20.53 -2.96 13.70
C PRO A 165 19.80 -3.79 14.75
N ASP A 166 18.75 -3.20 15.34
CA ASP A 166 17.88 -3.86 16.32
C ASP A 166 17.24 -5.12 15.74
N PHE A 167 16.98 -6.12 16.59
CA PHE A 167 16.37 -7.38 16.17
C PHE A 167 15.03 -7.15 15.44
N ARG A 168 14.22 -6.21 15.95
CA ARG A 168 12.94 -5.86 15.32
C ARG A 168 13.14 -5.25 13.93
N GLU A 169 14.17 -4.42 13.77
CA GLU A 169 14.49 -3.81 12.47
C GLU A 169 14.99 -4.85 11.46
N ARG A 170 15.81 -5.81 11.90
CA ARG A 170 16.23 -6.95 11.04
C ARG A 170 15.04 -7.74 10.54
N ILE A 171 14.06 -8.03 11.42
CA ILE A 171 12.84 -8.71 11.03
C ILE A 171 12.05 -7.86 10.04
N ARG A 172 11.87 -6.55 10.27
CA ARG A 172 11.20 -5.68 9.28
C ARG A 172 11.86 -5.74 7.91
N LEU A 173 13.19 -5.65 7.86
CA LEU A 173 13.95 -5.68 6.61
C LEU A 173 13.80 -7.03 5.91
N LYS A 174 13.89 -8.14 6.64
CA LYS A 174 13.70 -9.48 6.06
C LYS A 174 12.27 -9.75 5.64
N THR A 175 11.28 -9.29 6.39
CA THR A 175 9.87 -9.34 5.99
C THR A 175 9.68 -8.61 4.65
N LYS A 176 10.21 -7.39 4.51
CA LYS A 176 10.13 -6.64 3.26
C LYS A 176 10.77 -7.40 2.08
N GLU A 177 11.94 -8.01 2.28
CA GLU A 177 12.61 -8.84 1.28
C GLU A 177 11.74 -10.03 0.85
N LEU A 178 11.19 -10.78 1.81
CA LEU A 178 10.33 -11.93 1.52
C LEU A 178 9.04 -11.55 0.78
N LEU A 179 8.40 -10.44 1.15
CA LEU A 179 7.20 -9.96 0.45
C LEU A 179 7.52 -9.58 -1.00
N ILE A 180 8.66 -8.92 -1.24
CA ILE A 180 9.12 -8.59 -2.60
C ILE A 180 9.38 -9.86 -3.39
N ASP A 181 10.07 -10.83 -2.79
CA ASP A 181 10.39 -12.10 -3.44
C ASP A 181 9.16 -12.93 -3.79
N GLN A 182 8.16 -12.98 -2.90
CA GLN A 182 6.88 -13.64 -3.19
C GLN A 182 6.15 -12.97 -4.36
N GLU A 183 6.10 -11.64 -4.41
CA GLU A 183 5.45 -10.92 -5.50
C GLU A 183 6.22 -11.08 -6.82
N LEU A 184 7.56 -11.04 -6.79
CA LEU A 184 8.39 -11.32 -7.96
C LEU A 184 8.19 -12.75 -8.47
N ARG A 185 8.10 -13.72 -7.56
CA ARG A 185 7.80 -15.12 -7.89
C ARG A 185 6.41 -15.23 -8.53
N ARG A 186 5.39 -14.59 -7.95
CA ARG A 186 4.03 -14.55 -8.50
C ARG A 186 4.01 -13.95 -9.91
N ARG A 187 4.71 -12.84 -10.14
CA ARG A 187 4.81 -12.21 -11.47
C ARG A 187 5.50 -13.10 -12.48
N ARG A 188 6.57 -13.80 -12.09
CA ARG A 188 7.26 -14.77 -12.96
C ARG A 188 6.36 -15.93 -13.33
N VAL A 189 5.67 -16.52 -12.35
CA VAL A 189 4.72 -17.63 -12.58
C VAL A 189 3.62 -17.17 -13.55
N ASN A 190 2.96 -16.04 -13.28
CA ASN A 190 1.90 -15.54 -14.15
C ASN A 190 2.39 -15.29 -15.59
N LYS A 191 3.59 -14.73 -15.76
CA LYS A 191 4.18 -14.52 -17.08
C LYS A 191 4.47 -15.85 -17.79
N MET A 192 5.00 -16.83 -17.08
CA MET A 192 5.28 -18.16 -17.65
C MET A 192 3.98 -18.89 -18.02
N THR A 193 2.95 -18.80 -17.19
CA THR A 193 1.62 -19.35 -17.48
C THR A 193 1.02 -18.72 -18.74
N MET A 194 1.05 -17.39 -18.87
CA MET A 194 0.54 -16.70 -20.06
C MET A 194 1.29 -17.11 -21.34
N ILE A 195 2.61 -17.30 -21.26
CA ILE A 195 3.42 -17.78 -22.39
C ILE A 195 3.06 -19.23 -22.74
N ALA A 196 2.89 -20.10 -21.74
CA ALA A 196 2.52 -21.50 -21.94
C ALA A 196 1.11 -21.65 -22.53
N GLU A 197 0.14 -20.89 -22.02
CA GLU A 197 -1.23 -20.82 -22.56
C GLU A 197 -1.22 -20.30 -23.99
N GLY A 198 -0.45 -19.26 -24.29
CA GLY A 198 -0.29 -18.74 -25.65
C GLY A 198 0.37 -19.73 -26.61
N ALA A 199 1.38 -20.48 -26.14
CA ALA A 199 2.02 -21.52 -26.95
C ALA A 199 1.08 -22.71 -27.21
N GLN A 200 0.26 -23.07 -26.23
CA GLN A 200 -0.73 -24.13 -26.37
C GLN A 200 -1.85 -23.71 -27.34
N ALA A 201 -2.37 -22.49 -27.20
CA ALA A 201 -3.39 -21.94 -28.11
C ALA A 201 -2.93 -21.93 -29.57
N LYS A 202 -1.67 -21.54 -29.83
CA LYS A 202 -1.09 -21.58 -31.19
C LYS A 202 -0.99 -23.00 -31.75
N LYS A 203 -0.61 -23.98 -30.93
CA LYS A 203 -0.55 -25.39 -31.36
C LYS A 203 -1.94 -25.94 -31.67
N ASP A 204 -2.94 -25.58 -30.88
CA ASP A 204 -4.31 -26.01 -31.07
C ASP A 204 -4.92 -25.36 -32.33
N GLU A 205 -4.63 -24.09 -32.60
CA GLU A 205 -5.02 -23.40 -33.83
C GLU A 205 -4.37 -24.01 -35.07
N GLU A 206 -3.06 -24.30 -35.03
CA GLU A 206 -2.35 -24.94 -36.14
C GLU A 206 -2.88 -26.37 -36.40
N ALA A 207 -3.22 -27.12 -35.34
CA ALA A 207 -3.82 -28.45 -35.48
C ALA A 207 -5.22 -28.38 -36.10
N LEU A 208 -6.03 -27.39 -35.72
CA LEU A 208 -7.33 -27.14 -36.34
C LEU A 208 -7.19 -26.70 -37.80
N GLU A 209 -6.23 -25.85 -38.13
CA GLU A 209 -5.99 -25.43 -39.51
C GLU A 209 -5.51 -26.59 -40.38
N LYS A 210 -4.60 -27.44 -39.89
CA LYS A 210 -4.20 -28.67 -40.59
C LYS A 210 -5.38 -29.62 -40.81
N ARG A 211 -6.27 -29.76 -39.81
CA ARG A 211 -7.50 -30.54 -39.97
C ARG A 211 -8.44 -29.93 -41.02
N LYS A 212 -8.60 -28.60 -41.03
CA LYS A 212 -9.39 -27.89 -42.05
C LYS A 212 -8.80 -28.08 -43.45
N ARG A 213 -7.49 -27.88 -43.62
CA ARG A 213 -6.78 -28.10 -44.89
C ARG A 213 -6.95 -29.53 -45.39
N LYS A 214 -6.77 -30.52 -44.52
CA LYS A 214 -6.99 -31.93 -44.89
C LYS A 214 -8.43 -32.19 -45.34
N MET A 215 -9.42 -31.65 -44.62
CA MET A 215 -10.84 -31.78 -45.01
C MET A 215 -11.14 -31.08 -46.34
N GLU A 216 -10.52 -29.94 -46.64
CA GLU A 216 -10.67 -29.24 -47.91
C GLU A 216 -9.99 -29.98 -49.07
N ASP A 217 -8.79 -30.52 -48.82
CA ASP A 217 -8.05 -31.33 -49.78
C ASP A 217 -8.79 -32.63 -50.11
N ASP A 218 -9.34 -33.33 -49.10
CA ASP A 218 -10.15 -34.53 -49.28
C ASP A 218 -11.41 -34.22 -50.10
N LYS A 219 -12.12 -33.11 -49.81
CA LYS A 219 -13.27 -32.66 -50.61
C LYS A 219 -12.89 -32.31 -52.05
N ARG A 220 -11.74 -31.65 -52.25
CA ARG A 220 -11.23 -31.27 -53.58
C ARG A 220 -10.82 -32.50 -54.38
N TRP A 221 -10.23 -33.50 -53.73
CA TRP A 221 -9.92 -34.80 -54.30
C TRP A 221 -11.20 -35.52 -54.74
N GLU A 222 -12.19 -35.66 -53.84
CA GLU A 222 -13.49 -36.29 -54.16
C GLU A 222 -14.17 -35.63 -55.37
N GLY A 223 -14.22 -34.29 -55.41
CA GLY A 223 -14.80 -33.54 -56.53
C GLY A 223 -14.00 -33.62 -57.84
N THR A 224 -12.70 -33.96 -57.79
CA THR A 224 -11.86 -34.16 -58.99
C THR A 224 -11.94 -35.61 -59.47
N CYS A 225 -11.94 -36.57 -58.54
CA CYS A 225 -12.12 -38.00 -58.82
C CYS A 225 -13.50 -38.29 -59.41
N MET A 226 -14.57 -37.70 -58.87
CA MET A 226 -15.93 -37.84 -59.44
C MET A 226 -16.03 -37.24 -60.85
N ARG A 227 -15.36 -36.11 -61.13
CA ARG A 227 -15.41 -35.45 -62.46
C ARG A 227 -14.67 -36.21 -63.55
N GLN A 228 -13.62 -36.96 -63.22
CA GLN A 228 -12.84 -37.71 -64.22
C GLN A 228 -13.25 -39.18 -64.36
N GLY A 229 -14.32 -39.64 -63.68
CA GLY A 229 -14.83 -41.00 -63.81
C GLY A 229 -13.84 -42.10 -63.41
N ARG A 230 -12.73 -41.75 -62.75
CA ARG A 230 -11.70 -42.68 -62.28
C ARG A 230 -11.95 -43.01 -60.82
N CYS A 231 -12.90 -43.90 -60.58
CA CYS A 231 -13.12 -44.50 -59.27
C CYS A 231 -12.75 -45.98 -59.35
N ILE A 232 -11.50 -46.32 -59.03
CA ILE A 232 -11.12 -47.69 -58.71
C ILE A 232 -10.46 -47.62 -57.33
N ARG A 233 -11.28 -47.70 -56.28
CA ARG A 233 -10.81 -47.97 -54.92
C ARG A 233 -10.51 -49.47 -54.87
N ILE A 234 -9.24 -49.84 -55.10
CA ILE A 234 -8.76 -51.22 -54.98
C ILE A 234 -8.67 -51.55 -53.49
N GLU A 235 -9.77 -51.95 -52.88
CA GLU A 235 -9.80 -52.64 -51.59
C GLU A 235 -10.62 -53.92 -51.75
N MET A 236 -10.05 -54.92 -52.44
CA MET A 236 -10.65 -56.27 -52.47
C MET A 236 -9.67 -57.36 -52.95
N ILE A 237 -8.41 -57.39 -52.49
CA ILE A 237 -7.45 -58.48 -52.83
C ILE A 237 -6.63 -58.96 -51.62
N GLU A 238 -7.23 -59.05 -50.43
CA GLU A 238 -6.62 -59.81 -49.30
C GLU A 238 -7.62 -60.74 -48.60
N CYS A 239 -8.57 -61.33 -49.33
CA CYS A 239 -9.51 -62.31 -48.76
C CYS A 239 -9.42 -63.72 -49.41
N LEU A 240 -8.43 -63.98 -50.28
CA LEU A 240 -8.38 -65.23 -51.08
C LEU A 240 -7.12 -66.10 -50.89
N CYS A 241 -6.29 -65.83 -49.88
CA CYS A 241 -5.06 -66.62 -49.65
C CYS A 241 -5.15 -67.64 -48.49
N TRP A 242 -6.36 -68.05 -48.07
CA TRP A 242 -6.57 -69.01 -46.97
C TRP A 242 -7.34 -70.29 -47.36
N LEU A 243 -7.47 -70.60 -48.65
CA LEU A 243 -7.90 -71.93 -49.12
C LEU A 243 -6.94 -72.43 -50.20
N LEU A 244 -5.84 -73.07 -49.77
CA LEU A 244 -5.11 -74.12 -50.48
C LEU A 244 -4.12 -74.77 -49.51
#